data_AF-A0A2V5KSX7-F1
#
_entry.id   AF-A0A2V5KSX7-F1
#
_cell.length_a   1.000
_cell.length_b   1.000
_cell.length_c   1.000
_cell.angle_alpha   90.00
_cell.angle_beta   90.00
_cell.angle_gamma   90.00
#
_symmetry.space_group_name_H-M   'P 1'
#
loop_
_entity.id
_entity.type
_entity.pdbx_description
1 polymer ?
#
loop_
_entity_poly.entity_id
_entity_poly.type
_entity_poly.pdbx_seq_one_letter_code
_entity_poly.pdbx_strand_id
1 'polypeptide(L)'
;DQAWRALPAPDEPEVFASCKLNFSERKNNRELYALHIDLLKLRREDSRLRQQSSGGIDGAVLGPAIFALRYFSANNDDRLLLVNFGESHVLHPASEPLLAPPEGCRWEILWTSESPRYGATDSGAVTTSEPWALPAESAVVLKPVP
;
A
#
# COMPACT_ATOMS: atom_id res chain seq x y z
N ASP A 1 21.07 -22.37 18.13
CA ASP A 1 22.24 -23.22 17.78
C ASP A 1 22.25 -23.87 16.41
N GLN A 2 21.15 -24.42 15.88
CA GLN A 2 21.17 -25.03 14.53
C GLN A 2 21.33 -24.02 13.37
N ALA A 3 20.74 -22.82 13.48
CA ALA A 3 20.79 -21.82 12.41
C ALA A 3 22.21 -21.32 12.09
N TRP A 4 23.07 -21.18 13.09
CA TRP A 4 24.46 -20.70 12.93
C TRP A 4 25.37 -21.68 12.20
N ARG A 5 25.05 -22.99 12.22
CA ARG A 5 25.85 -24.03 11.53
C ARG A 5 25.52 -24.16 10.05
N ALA A 6 24.42 -23.58 9.60
CA ALA A 6 23.98 -23.61 8.20
C ALA A 6 24.40 -22.34 7.43
N LEU A 7 24.93 -21.34 8.13
CA LEU A 7 25.43 -20.13 7.49
C LEU A 7 26.87 -20.39 7.00
N PRO A 8 27.21 -19.93 5.79
CA PRO A 8 28.59 -19.97 5.31
C PRO A 8 29.48 -19.13 6.23
N ALA A 9 30.78 -19.45 6.28
CA ALA A 9 31.68 -18.77 7.20
C ALA A 9 31.78 -17.27 6.84
N PRO A 10 31.81 -16.36 7.85
CA PRO A 10 31.72 -14.92 7.61
C PRO A 10 32.94 -14.34 6.86
N ASP A 11 34.05 -15.08 6.80
CA ASP A 11 35.27 -14.77 6.08
C ASP A 11 35.33 -15.38 4.67
N GLU A 12 34.31 -16.13 4.24
CA GLU A 12 34.22 -16.65 2.87
C GLU A 12 34.00 -15.49 1.86
N PRO A 13 34.91 -15.30 0.88
CA PRO A 13 34.80 -14.20 -0.08
C PRO A 13 33.52 -14.24 -0.93
N GLU A 14 32.96 -15.42 -1.17
CA GLU A 14 31.73 -15.61 -1.96
C GLU A 14 30.50 -15.05 -1.25
N VAL A 15 30.44 -15.18 0.09
CA VAL A 15 29.37 -14.60 0.91
C VAL A 15 29.39 -13.09 0.79
N PHE A 16 30.57 -12.49 0.94
CA PHE A 16 30.74 -11.05 0.75
C PHE A 16 30.34 -10.60 -0.66
N ALA A 17 30.70 -11.37 -1.70
CA ALA A 17 30.30 -11.08 -3.08
C ALA A 17 28.77 -11.14 -3.28
N SER A 18 28.09 -12.11 -2.66
CA SER A 18 26.63 -12.26 -2.72
C SER A 18 25.85 -11.16 -2.00
N CYS A 19 26.46 -10.53 -0.98
CA CYS A 19 25.89 -9.39 -0.26
C CYS A 19 25.93 -8.07 -1.05
N LYS A 20 26.60 -8.04 -2.21
CA LYS A 20 26.64 -6.85 -3.05
C LYS A 20 25.38 -6.74 -3.89
N LEU A 21 24.88 -5.51 -4.02
CA LEU A 21 23.72 -5.23 -4.87
C LEU A 21 23.99 -5.63 -6.33
N ASN A 22 23.15 -6.53 -6.84
CA ASN A 22 23.15 -6.88 -8.25
C ASN A 22 22.28 -5.91 -9.04
N PHE A 23 22.89 -4.89 -9.64
CA PHE A 23 22.16 -3.88 -10.41
C PHE A 23 21.44 -4.41 -11.66
N SER A 24 21.76 -5.62 -12.13
CA SER A 24 21.03 -6.25 -13.24
C SER A 24 19.59 -6.60 -12.86
N GLU A 25 19.30 -6.82 -11.58
CA GLU A 25 17.96 -7.10 -11.06
C GLU A 25 16.97 -5.98 -11.36
N ARG A 26 17.44 -4.75 -11.58
CA ARG A 26 16.62 -3.64 -12.08
C ARG A 26 15.87 -3.97 -13.36
N LYS A 27 16.48 -4.78 -14.23
CA LYS A 27 15.90 -5.18 -15.51
C LYS A 27 14.98 -6.39 -15.39
N ASN A 28 15.22 -7.26 -14.40
CA ASN A 28 14.47 -8.49 -14.19
C ASN A 28 13.25 -8.24 -13.29
N ASN A 29 13.36 -7.33 -12.32
CA ASN A 29 12.34 -6.98 -11.33
C ASN A 29 11.73 -5.61 -11.61
N ARG A 30 11.47 -5.30 -12.90
CA ARG A 30 11.03 -3.97 -13.34
C ARG A 30 9.73 -3.52 -12.68
N GLU A 31 8.80 -4.45 -12.49
CA GLU A 31 7.49 -4.21 -11.87
C GLU A 31 7.63 -3.74 -10.42
N LEU A 32 8.43 -4.45 -9.61
CA LEU A 32 8.76 -4.04 -8.24
C LEU A 32 9.51 -2.69 -8.20
N TYR A 33 10.38 -2.44 -9.16
CA TYR A 33 11.05 -1.14 -9.29
C TYR A 33 10.05 -0.02 -9.62
N ALA A 34 9.11 -0.26 -10.53
CA ALA A 34 8.07 0.70 -10.90
C ALA A 34 7.18 1.02 -9.69
N LEU A 35 6.79 0.00 -8.92
CA LEU A 35 6.07 0.13 -7.66
C LEU A 35 6.79 1.08 -6.71
N HIS A 36 8.06 0.82 -6.40
CA HIS A 36 8.83 1.65 -5.47
C HIS A 36 9.03 3.08 -5.98
N ILE A 37 9.30 3.26 -7.27
CA ILE A 37 9.45 4.60 -7.88
C ILE A 37 8.14 5.39 -7.72
N ASP A 38 7.00 4.77 -8.00
CA ASP A 38 5.72 5.44 -7.94
C ASP A 38 5.31 5.74 -6.49
N LEU A 39 5.60 4.85 -5.53
CA LEU A 39 5.39 5.12 -4.09
C LEU A 39 6.25 6.30 -3.59
N LEU A 40 7.51 6.39 -4.03
CA LEU A 40 8.38 7.52 -3.70
C LEU A 40 7.87 8.83 -4.32
N LYS A 41 7.38 8.79 -5.56
CA LYS A 41 6.75 9.94 -6.21
C LYS A 41 5.48 10.35 -5.46
N LEU A 42 4.60 9.39 -5.15
CA LEU A 42 3.36 9.60 -4.42
C LEU A 42 3.65 10.29 -3.08
N ARG A 43 4.60 9.76 -2.29
CA ARG A 43 5.02 10.39 -1.03
C ARG A 43 5.61 11.80 -1.21
N ARG A 44 6.27 12.06 -2.34
CA ARG A 44 6.94 13.36 -2.60
C ARG A 44 5.98 14.41 -3.15
N GLU A 45 5.02 14.02 -3.96
CA GLU A 45 4.22 14.92 -4.79
C GLU A 45 2.80 15.09 -4.27
N ASP A 46 2.24 14.09 -3.59
CA ASP A 46 0.90 14.20 -3.01
C ASP A 46 0.87 15.19 -1.83
N SER A 47 -0.16 16.04 -1.84
CA SER A 47 -0.33 17.11 -0.85
C SER A 47 -0.45 16.59 0.58
N ARG A 48 -1.02 15.40 0.80
CA ARG A 48 -1.23 14.78 2.12
C ARG A 48 -0.10 13.86 2.52
N LEU A 49 0.26 12.92 1.65
CA LEU A 49 1.23 11.87 2.00
C LEU A 49 2.66 12.40 2.21
N ARG A 50 2.94 13.62 1.72
CA ARG A 50 4.19 14.33 1.97
C ARG A 50 4.29 14.91 3.38
N GLN A 51 3.17 15.25 4.01
CA GLN A 51 3.19 15.95 5.29
C GLN A 51 3.55 15.01 6.44
N GLN A 52 4.43 15.49 7.31
CA GLN A 52 4.78 14.82 8.57
C GLN A 52 4.26 15.70 9.71
N SER A 53 2.97 15.57 10.03
CA SER A 53 2.33 16.30 11.12
C SER A 53 1.92 15.36 12.25
N SER A 54 2.06 15.83 13.49
CA SER A 54 1.46 15.15 14.65
C SER A 54 -0.06 15.35 14.62
N GLY A 55 -0.83 14.27 14.71
CA GLY A 55 -2.30 14.34 14.84
C GLY A 55 -3.08 14.55 13.54
N GLY A 56 -2.48 14.29 12.37
CA GLY A 56 -3.16 14.36 11.07
C GLY A 56 -3.52 12.99 10.48
N ILE A 57 -3.33 11.90 11.23
CA ILE A 57 -3.54 10.53 10.78
C ILE A 57 -4.27 9.77 11.88
N ASP A 58 -5.41 9.15 11.54
CA ASP A 58 -6.05 8.12 12.37
C ASP A 58 -6.06 6.78 11.64
N GLY A 59 -6.31 5.70 12.37
CA GLY A 59 -6.42 4.37 11.81
C GLY A 59 -7.46 3.51 12.51
N ALA A 60 -8.00 2.56 11.76
CA ALA A 60 -8.96 1.58 12.25
C ALA A 60 -8.60 0.18 11.76
N VAL A 61 -8.78 -0.81 12.64
CA VAL A 61 -8.66 -2.22 12.28
C VAL A 61 -10.02 -2.69 11.79
N LEU A 62 -10.09 -3.11 10.53
CA LEU A 62 -11.34 -3.53 9.86
C LEU A 62 -11.53 -5.04 9.89
N GLY A 63 -10.47 -5.79 10.22
CA GLY A 63 -10.49 -7.24 10.36
C GLY A 63 -9.10 -7.78 10.76
N PRO A 64 -8.93 -9.11 10.88
CA PRO A 64 -7.70 -9.72 11.36
C PRO A 64 -6.44 -9.38 10.54
N ALA A 65 -6.63 -9.11 9.24
CA ALA A 65 -5.55 -8.78 8.30
C ALA A 65 -5.84 -7.49 7.51
N ILE A 66 -6.82 -6.69 7.95
CA ILE A 66 -7.31 -5.52 7.21
C ILE A 66 -7.33 -4.31 8.11
N PHE A 67 -6.77 -3.20 7.64
CA PHE A 67 -6.82 -1.93 8.36
C PHE A 67 -6.91 -0.74 7.39
N ALA A 68 -7.35 0.39 7.93
CA ALA A 68 -7.37 1.68 7.26
C ALA A 68 -6.45 2.67 7.98
N LEU A 69 -5.85 3.57 7.21
CA LEU A 69 -5.27 4.81 7.70
C LEU A 69 -5.90 5.97 6.94
N ARG A 70 -6.40 6.97 7.67
CA ARG A 70 -6.94 8.19 7.09
C ARG A 70 -6.01 9.36 7.40
N TYR A 71 -5.58 10.04 6.35
CA TYR A 71 -4.80 11.28 6.42
C TYR A 71 -5.77 12.44 6.25
N PHE A 72 -5.98 13.21 7.32
CA PHE A 72 -6.96 14.28 7.33
C PHE A 72 -6.44 15.57 6.67
N SER A 73 -7.37 16.32 6.12
CA SER A 73 -7.19 17.65 5.56
C SER A 73 -8.22 18.62 6.12
N ALA A 74 -7.85 19.89 6.22
CA ALA A 74 -8.81 20.95 6.55
C ALA A 74 -9.75 21.29 5.37
N ASN A 75 -9.39 20.91 4.13
CA ASN A 75 -10.03 21.37 2.90
C ASN A 75 -10.65 20.23 2.07
N ASN A 76 -11.20 19.19 2.72
CA ASN A 76 -11.74 18.00 2.03
C ASN A 76 -10.78 17.37 1.01
N ASP A 77 -9.46 17.40 1.30
CA ASP A 77 -8.40 16.81 0.48
C ASP A 77 -7.77 15.62 1.23
N ASP A 78 -8.60 14.78 1.86
CA ASP A 78 -8.16 13.64 2.66
C ASP A 78 -7.49 12.56 1.80
N ARG A 79 -6.74 11.65 2.43
CA ARG A 79 -6.39 10.36 1.80
C ARG A 79 -6.85 9.22 2.69
N LEU A 80 -7.44 8.20 2.08
CA LEU A 80 -7.77 6.95 2.75
C LEU A 80 -6.88 5.85 2.17
N LEU A 81 -6.03 5.26 2.99
CA LEU A 81 -5.24 4.07 2.67
C LEU A 81 -5.96 2.86 3.26
N LEU A 82 -6.27 1.88 2.42
CA LEU A 82 -6.75 0.57 2.85
C LEU A 82 -5.70 -0.47 2.52
N VAL A 83 -5.48 -1.39 3.46
CA VAL A 83 -4.52 -2.47 3.33
C VAL A 83 -5.18 -3.78 3.75
N ASN A 84 -5.01 -4.80 2.92
CA ASN A 84 -5.42 -6.17 3.17
C ASN A 84 -4.20 -7.09 3.04
N PHE A 85 -3.80 -7.75 4.12
CA PHE A 85 -2.73 -8.77 4.10
C PHE A 85 -3.26 -10.20 4.02
N GLY A 86 -4.58 -10.39 3.94
CA GLY A 86 -5.22 -11.70 3.91
C GLY A 86 -5.87 -12.00 2.56
N GLU A 87 -6.86 -12.88 2.60
CA GLU A 87 -7.68 -13.24 1.44
C GLU A 87 -8.58 -12.08 0.99
N SER A 88 -9.15 -12.20 -0.22
CA SER A 88 -10.12 -11.24 -0.74
C SER A 88 -11.29 -11.09 0.21
N HIS A 89 -11.67 -9.85 0.52
CA HIS A 89 -12.66 -9.55 1.55
C HIS A 89 -13.61 -8.44 1.12
N VAL A 90 -14.88 -8.59 1.50
CA VAL A 90 -15.94 -7.63 1.23
C VAL A 90 -16.40 -7.02 2.57
N LEU A 91 -16.15 -5.73 2.78
CA LEU A 91 -16.37 -5.06 4.08
C LEU A 91 -17.84 -4.70 4.30
N HIS A 92 -18.65 -5.64 4.83
CA HIS A 92 -20.12 -5.53 4.89
C HIS A 92 -20.67 -5.84 6.29
N PRO A 93 -21.32 -4.87 6.96
CA PRO A 93 -21.42 -3.45 6.60
C PRO A 93 -20.08 -2.71 6.79
N ALA A 94 -19.81 -1.68 5.98
CA ALA A 94 -18.64 -0.81 6.13
C ALA A 94 -18.87 0.27 7.20
N SER A 95 -19.25 -0.14 8.42
CA SER A 95 -19.72 0.78 9.48
C SER A 95 -18.63 1.63 10.16
N GLU A 96 -17.36 1.44 9.81
CA GLU A 96 -16.25 2.20 10.37
C GLU A 96 -16.30 3.67 9.88
N PRO A 97 -16.46 4.66 10.78
CA PRO A 97 -16.57 6.08 10.40
C PRO A 97 -15.42 6.61 9.54
N LEU A 98 -14.20 6.10 9.71
CA LEU A 98 -13.06 6.53 8.89
C LEU A 98 -13.24 6.24 7.40
N LEU A 99 -14.10 5.28 7.03
CA LEU A 99 -14.37 4.91 5.63
C LEU A 99 -15.30 5.90 4.91
N ALA A 100 -16.04 6.73 5.64
CA ALA A 100 -16.95 7.70 5.03
C ALA A 100 -16.17 8.80 4.29
N PRO A 101 -16.51 9.12 3.03
CA PRO A 101 -15.88 10.26 2.35
C PRO A 101 -16.23 11.57 3.06
N PRO A 102 -15.42 12.64 2.87
CA PRO A 102 -15.82 13.99 3.26
C PRO A 102 -17.19 14.37 2.68
N GLU A 103 -17.87 15.32 3.33
CA GLU A 103 -19.20 15.75 2.91
C GLU A 103 -19.21 16.21 1.44
N GLY A 104 -20.21 15.73 0.69
CA GLY A 104 -20.37 16.05 -0.73
C GLY A 104 -19.33 15.41 -1.66
N CYS A 105 -18.55 14.45 -1.18
CA CYS A 105 -17.55 13.74 -1.98
C CYS A 105 -17.85 12.24 -2.10
N ARG A 106 -17.21 11.60 -3.07
CA ARG A 106 -17.01 10.14 -3.15
C ARG A 106 -15.52 9.82 -3.20
N TRP A 107 -15.17 8.58 -2.88
CA TRP A 107 -13.78 8.11 -3.03
C TRP A 107 -13.47 7.71 -4.47
N GLU A 108 -12.34 8.19 -4.97
CA GLU A 108 -11.71 7.75 -6.23
C GLU A 108 -10.34 7.13 -5.93
N ILE A 109 -9.96 6.10 -6.69
CA ILE A 109 -8.63 5.50 -6.60
C ILE A 109 -7.58 6.51 -7.06
N LEU A 110 -6.70 6.89 -6.13
CA LEU A 110 -5.48 7.64 -6.43
C LEU A 110 -4.34 6.70 -6.84
N TRP A 111 -4.22 5.55 -6.16
CA TRP A 111 -3.17 4.56 -6.41
C TRP A 111 -3.60 3.17 -5.90
N THR A 112 -3.12 2.10 -6.54
CA THR A 112 -3.37 0.70 -6.11
C THR A 112 -2.15 -0.18 -6.40
N SER A 113 -1.85 -1.12 -5.49
CA SER A 113 -0.88 -2.20 -5.71
C SER A 113 -1.28 -3.12 -6.87
N GLU A 114 -2.57 -3.21 -7.16
CA GLU A 114 -3.15 -4.09 -8.19
C GLU A 114 -3.05 -3.50 -9.60
N SER A 115 -2.20 -2.49 -9.81
CA SER A 115 -1.96 -1.92 -11.14
C SER A 115 -1.23 -2.94 -12.02
N PRO A 116 -1.64 -3.14 -13.29
CA PRO A 116 -0.91 -4.01 -14.23
C PRO A 116 0.56 -3.60 -14.43
N ARG A 117 0.89 -2.33 -14.14
CA ARG A 117 2.26 -1.81 -14.15
C ARG A 117 3.18 -2.52 -13.14
N TYR A 118 2.60 -3.14 -12.13
CA TYR A 118 3.30 -3.86 -11.06
C TYR A 118 3.15 -5.38 -11.17
N GLY A 119 2.65 -5.89 -12.31
CA GLY A 119 2.55 -7.33 -12.57
C GLY A 119 1.22 -7.97 -12.17
N ALA A 120 0.25 -7.19 -11.70
CA ALA A 120 -1.09 -7.70 -11.40
C ALA A 120 -1.76 -8.22 -12.68
N THR A 121 -2.15 -9.50 -12.68
CA THR A 121 -2.73 -10.19 -13.85
C THR A 121 -4.25 -10.03 -13.89
N ASP A 122 -4.89 -10.09 -12.73
CA ASP A 122 -6.31 -9.86 -12.55
C ASP A 122 -6.46 -8.65 -11.63
N SER A 123 -6.55 -7.44 -12.18
CA SER A 123 -6.89 -6.27 -11.38
C SER A 123 -8.32 -6.43 -10.86
N GLY A 124 -8.48 -7.12 -9.72
CA GLY A 124 -9.65 -6.99 -8.88
C GLY A 124 -9.74 -5.52 -8.49
N ALA A 125 -10.45 -4.72 -9.29
CA ALA A 125 -10.53 -3.31 -9.03
C ALA A 125 -11.20 -3.13 -7.66
N VAL A 126 -10.53 -2.45 -6.75
CA VAL A 126 -11.17 -2.02 -5.51
C VAL A 126 -12.40 -1.24 -5.90
N THR A 127 -13.57 -1.77 -5.58
CA THR A 127 -14.82 -1.09 -5.89
C THR A 127 -15.15 -0.22 -4.68
N THR A 128 -15.09 1.10 -4.86
CA THR A 128 -15.38 2.07 -3.79
C THR A 128 -16.88 2.37 -3.66
N SER A 129 -17.71 1.83 -4.56
CA SER A 129 -19.16 1.76 -4.36
C SER A 129 -19.47 0.59 -3.45
N GLU A 130 -20.18 0.82 -2.35
CA GLU A 130 -20.66 -0.26 -1.49
C GLU A 130 -21.33 -1.35 -2.34
N PRO A 131 -20.87 -2.62 -2.28
CA PRO A 131 -19.82 -3.14 -1.41
C PRO A 131 -18.36 -2.74 -1.63
N TRP A 132 -17.66 -2.31 -0.56
CA TRP A 132 -16.20 -2.21 -0.55
C TRP A 132 -15.54 -3.59 -0.68
N ALA A 133 -15.10 -3.93 -1.89
CA ALA A 133 -14.36 -5.14 -2.20
C ALA A 133 -12.85 -4.88 -2.19
N LEU A 134 -12.12 -5.57 -1.31
CA LEU A 134 -10.67 -5.51 -1.17
C LEU A 134 -10.05 -6.82 -1.68
N PRO A 135 -9.20 -6.78 -2.74
CA PRO A 135 -8.45 -7.94 -3.18
C PRO A 135 -7.54 -8.50 -2.09
N ALA A 136 -7.16 -9.77 -2.23
CA ALA A 136 -6.16 -10.39 -1.36
C ALA A 136 -4.81 -9.65 -1.45
N GLU A 137 -4.07 -9.57 -0.35
CA GLU A 137 -2.69 -9.05 -0.31
C GLU A 137 -2.50 -7.68 -1.02
N SER A 138 -3.46 -6.76 -0.87
CA SER A 138 -3.51 -5.52 -1.62
C SER A 138 -3.42 -4.26 -0.76
N ALA A 139 -3.04 -3.15 -1.39
CA ALA A 139 -3.08 -1.81 -0.81
C ALA A 139 -3.64 -0.79 -1.82
N VAL A 140 -4.53 0.08 -1.35
CA VAL A 140 -5.17 1.10 -2.18
C VAL A 140 -5.21 2.44 -1.47
N VAL A 141 -4.84 3.50 -2.18
CA VAL A 141 -4.96 4.89 -1.73
C VAL A 141 -6.10 5.54 -2.49
N LEU A 142 -7.00 6.18 -1.75
CA LEU A 142 -8.15 6.90 -2.26
C LEU A 142 -8.03 8.38 -1.96
N LYS A 143 -8.58 9.19 -2.86
CA LYS A 143 -8.76 10.64 -2.67
C LYS A 143 -10.25 11.00 -2.82
N PRO A 144 -10.72 12.04 -2.15
CA PRO A 144 -12.07 12.53 -2.35
C PRO A 144 -12.18 13.25 -3.69
N VAL A 145 -13.31 13.08 -4.36
CA VAL A 145 -13.74 13.87 -5.50
C VAL A 145 -15.20 14.28 -5.30
N PRO A 146 -15.62 15.50 -5.68
CA PRO A 146 -17.02 15.90 -5.69
C PRO A 146 -17.86 14.94 -6.55
#